data_AF-A0A8T5QN28-F1
#
_entry.id   AF-A0A8T5QN28-F1
#
_cell.length_a   1.000
_cell.length_b   1.000
_cell.length_c   1.000
_cell.angle_alpha   90.00
_cell.angle_beta   90.00
_cell.angle_gamma   90.00
#
_symmetry.space_group_name_H-M   'P 1'
#
loop_
_entity.id
_entity.type
_entity.pdbx_description
1 polymer ?
#
loop_
_entity_poly.entity_id
_entity_poly.type
_entity_poly.pdbx_seq_one_letter_code
_entity_poly.pdbx_strand_id
1 'polypeptide(L)'
;MKNAQITVFMIIGIVILFGAGLLVYMAMIQPEKTGEEKVAAQALRQSAVRPVKDYITSCLEIVSSDALDFIGKQGGRLYKSQGGTIPDPGSAQLGTVYLDSDELKLSYSVLPPQGTVGDLFFSDPPDYPWPEFPVSADSNRSVIGFFGLASLPPLYRKHGRDSLQEQMESYISNNIGKCADFSDKFPGYEITAGEPSTSMIIAENITHLRSEEYISFVLDWPVEIKETGTSAEITLNEFRATFPIAFGRIYYTVKEIVDAEVSNISYEPEATVNYFITINKNVYNKDDVIIYQDKKYKLNARPYEFRIARKNRFPALYKIDQSEIDRFAYCVDAVSFSIEGNTLRASPDLEDDDPFPLNISVVDPDNDVITLKLDPRNPEVDEYAVALYADNPSKGGLIFKVIAFDGELEDYQRIRIIPKGCEVD
;
A
#
# COMPACT_ATOMS: atom_id res chain seq x y z
N MET A 1 9.09 -91.90 32.06
CA MET A 1 10.08 -91.43 31.06
C MET A 1 9.48 -90.66 29.87
N LYS A 2 8.21 -90.19 29.89
CA LYS A 2 7.63 -89.41 28.78
C LYS A 2 7.72 -87.88 28.96
N ASN A 3 8.05 -87.40 30.16
CA ASN A 3 8.08 -85.96 30.46
C ASN A 3 9.46 -85.31 30.26
N ALA A 4 10.54 -86.10 30.18
CA ALA A 4 11.89 -85.60 29.94
C ALA A 4 12.18 -85.29 28.46
N GLN A 5 11.45 -85.91 27.52
CA GLN A 5 11.59 -85.64 26.09
C GLN A 5 11.08 -84.24 25.72
N ILE A 6 10.02 -83.75 26.38
CA ILE A 6 9.42 -82.45 26.09
C ILE A 6 10.41 -81.31 26.40
N THR A 7 11.18 -81.43 27.49
CA THR A 7 12.18 -80.41 27.88
C THR A 7 13.32 -80.30 26.87
N VAL A 8 13.73 -81.42 26.26
CA VAL A 8 14.80 -81.44 25.25
C VAL A 8 14.35 -80.73 23.97
N PHE A 9 13.12 -80.99 23.49
CA PHE A 9 12.60 -80.29 22.31
C PHE A 9 12.41 -78.78 22.53
N MET A 10 12.03 -78.37 23.75
CA MET A 10 11.91 -76.96 24.12
C MET A 10 13.26 -76.24 24.09
N ILE A 11 14.32 -76.85 24.63
CA ILE A 11 15.67 -76.27 24.61
C ILE A 11 16.19 -76.17 23.18
N ILE A 12 15.99 -77.21 22.35
CA ILE A 12 16.40 -77.19 20.94
C ILE A 12 15.67 -76.08 20.16
N GLY A 13 14.36 -75.91 20.40
CA GLY A 13 13.58 -74.85 19.76
C GLY A 13 14.10 -73.45 20.10
N ILE A 14 14.46 -73.20 21.36
CA ILE A 14 15.03 -71.92 21.80
C ILE A 14 16.40 -71.67 21.16
N VAL A 15 17.27 -72.68 21.11
CA VAL A 15 18.60 -72.54 20.48
C VAL A 15 18.48 -72.24 18.98
N ILE A 16 17.55 -72.89 18.27
CA ILE A 16 17.28 -72.61 16.86
C ILE A 16 16.75 -71.18 16.68
N LEU A 17 15.85 -70.72 17.54
CA LEU A 17 15.30 -69.36 17.50
C LEU A 17 16.38 -68.31 17.72
N PHE A 18 17.27 -68.51 18.70
CA PHE A 18 18.41 -67.63 18.94
C PHE A 18 19.41 -67.66 17.79
N GLY A 19 19.70 -68.84 17.23
CA GLY A 19 20.60 -68.97 16.07
C GLY A 19 20.07 -68.26 14.83
N ALA A 20 18.78 -68.45 14.51
CA ALA A 20 18.12 -67.78 13.39
C ALA A 20 18.03 -66.26 13.61
N GLY A 21 17.68 -65.82 14.83
CA GLY A 21 17.64 -64.41 15.20
C GLY A 21 19.02 -63.73 15.07
N LEU A 22 20.09 -64.40 15.51
CA LEU A 22 21.45 -63.91 15.38
C LEU A 22 21.89 -63.80 13.91
N LEU A 23 21.53 -64.77 13.06
CA LEU A 23 21.83 -64.73 11.63
C LEU A 23 21.11 -63.58 10.92
N VAL A 24 19.83 -63.34 11.23
CA VAL A 24 19.07 -62.20 10.70
C VAL A 24 19.67 -60.89 11.18
N TYR A 25 20.04 -60.80 12.46
CA TYR A 25 20.69 -59.62 13.04
C TYR A 25 22.04 -59.31 12.37
N MET A 26 22.87 -60.32 12.12
CA MET A 26 24.14 -60.14 11.40
C MET A 26 23.94 -59.77 9.92
N ALA A 27 22.88 -60.27 9.28
CA ALA A 27 22.52 -59.89 7.92
C ALA A 27 22.03 -58.43 7.84
N MET A 28 21.33 -57.93 8.87
CA MET A 28 20.93 -56.52 8.97
C MET A 28 22.09 -55.58 9.31
N ILE A 29 23.16 -56.09 9.94
CA ILE A 29 24.32 -55.29 10.37
C ILE A 29 25.40 -55.17 9.29
N GLN A 30 25.32 -55.87 8.15
CA GLN A 30 26.26 -55.57 7.07
C GLN A 30 26.01 -54.13 6.60
N PRO A 31 26.89 -53.16 6.94
CA PRO A 31 26.78 -51.85 6.32
C PRO A 31 27.02 -52.10 4.84
N GLU A 32 26.18 -51.56 3.98
CA GLU A 32 26.41 -51.56 2.54
C GLU A 32 27.81 -50.96 2.30
N LYS A 33 28.84 -51.80 2.15
CA LYS A 33 30.22 -51.37 1.89
C LYS A 33 30.36 -50.67 0.53
N THR A 34 29.29 -50.62 -0.24
CA THR A 34 29.11 -49.82 -1.46
C THR A 34 28.66 -48.38 -1.19
N GLY A 35 28.38 -48.01 0.07
CA GLY A 35 27.94 -46.67 0.46
C GLY A 35 29.08 -45.67 0.62
N GLU A 36 30.18 -46.03 1.28
CA GLU A 36 31.26 -45.07 1.62
C GLU A 36 31.96 -44.50 0.38
N GLU A 37 32.21 -45.33 -0.65
CA GLU A 37 32.85 -44.87 -1.89
C GLU A 37 31.91 -43.98 -2.72
N LYS A 38 30.60 -44.29 -2.75
CA LYS A 38 29.59 -43.44 -3.38
C LYS A 38 29.41 -42.11 -2.65
N VAL A 39 29.44 -42.12 -1.31
CA VAL A 39 29.36 -40.92 -0.48
C VAL A 39 30.59 -40.04 -0.67
N ALA A 40 31.80 -40.62 -0.72
CA ALA A 40 33.02 -39.88 -0.97
C ALA A 40 33.06 -39.26 -2.38
N ALA A 41 32.68 -40.03 -3.41
CA ALA A 41 32.58 -39.52 -4.77
C ALA A 41 31.50 -38.44 -4.91
N GLN A 42 30.37 -38.57 -4.21
CA GLN A 42 29.31 -37.56 -4.19
C GLN A 42 29.74 -36.29 -3.45
N ALA A 43 30.46 -36.41 -2.33
CA ALA A 43 31.00 -35.27 -1.59
C ALA A 43 32.04 -34.49 -2.42
N LEU A 44 32.92 -35.18 -3.16
CA LEU A 44 33.88 -34.56 -4.06
C LEU A 44 33.21 -33.86 -5.25
N ARG A 45 32.11 -34.43 -5.76
CA ARG A 45 31.31 -33.78 -6.81
C ARG A 45 30.57 -32.55 -6.28
N GLN A 46 30.08 -32.59 -5.03
CA GLN A 46 29.42 -31.45 -4.40
C GLN A 46 30.39 -30.27 -4.15
N SER A 47 31.66 -30.53 -3.81
CA SER A 47 32.63 -29.46 -3.64
C SER A 47 33.01 -28.79 -4.97
N ALA A 48 33.03 -29.53 -6.08
CA ALA A 48 33.32 -29.00 -7.40
C ALA A 48 32.25 -28.01 -7.93
N VAL A 49 30.97 -28.25 -7.62
CA VAL A 49 29.86 -27.37 -8.07
C VAL A 49 29.53 -26.23 -7.13
N ARG A 50 30.11 -26.22 -5.94
CA ARG A 50 29.84 -25.18 -4.94
C ARG A 50 30.04 -23.75 -5.48
N PRO A 51 31.08 -23.43 -6.28
CA PRO A 51 31.23 -22.10 -6.86
C PRO A 51 30.06 -21.68 -7.76
N VAL A 52 29.50 -22.61 -8.54
CA VAL A 52 28.34 -22.33 -9.42
C VAL A 52 27.11 -22.07 -8.55
N LYS A 53 26.88 -22.89 -7.52
CA LYS A 53 25.77 -22.71 -6.59
C LYS A 53 25.85 -21.36 -5.86
N ASP A 54 27.02 -21.05 -5.29
CA ASP A 54 27.24 -19.82 -4.54
C ASP A 54 27.07 -18.58 -5.45
N TYR A 55 27.48 -18.66 -6.72
CA TYR A 55 27.26 -17.62 -7.71
C TYR A 55 25.77 -17.40 -8.02
N ILE A 56 25.01 -18.47 -8.28
CA ILE A 56 23.57 -18.38 -8.53
C ILE A 56 22.84 -17.83 -7.29
N THR A 57 23.21 -18.30 -6.09
CA THR A 57 22.65 -17.78 -4.84
C THR A 57 22.96 -16.29 -4.65
N SER A 58 24.18 -15.85 -4.93
CA SER A 58 24.53 -14.42 -4.88
C SER A 58 23.72 -13.60 -5.89
N CYS A 59 23.52 -14.10 -7.10
CA CYS A 59 22.65 -13.47 -8.08
C CYS A 59 21.19 -13.39 -7.61
N LEU A 60 20.68 -14.46 -6.99
CA LEU A 60 19.33 -14.47 -6.42
C LEU A 60 19.21 -13.44 -5.30
N GLU A 61 20.22 -13.30 -4.44
CA GLU A 61 20.25 -12.28 -3.39
C GLU A 61 20.24 -10.86 -3.97
N ILE A 62 21.03 -10.58 -5.02
CA ILE A 62 21.06 -9.27 -5.68
C ILE A 62 19.70 -8.95 -6.30
N VAL A 63 19.19 -9.84 -7.15
CA VAL A 63 17.93 -9.60 -7.88
C VAL A 63 16.73 -9.52 -6.93
N SER A 64 16.70 -10.32 -5.86
CA SER A 64 15.63 -10.25 -4.85
C SER A 64 15.72 -8.97 -4.02
N SER A 65 16.93 -8.49 -3.74
CA SER A 65 17.15 -7.19 -3.06
C SER A 65 16.62 -6.05 -3.92
N ASP A 66 16.92 -6.04 -5.22
CA ASP A 66 16.41 -5.05 -6.17
C ASP A 66 14.88 -5.10 -6.26
N ALA A 67 14.28 -6.29 -6.29
CA ALA A 67 12.82 -6.46 -6.30
C ALA A 67 12.16 -5.82 -5.07
N LEU A 68 12.74 -6.06 -3.87
CA LEU A 68 12.27 -5.48 -2.61
C LEU A 68 12.42 -3.96 -2.56
N ASP A 69 13.51 -3.41 -3.11
CA ASP A 69 13.77 -1.97 -3.15
C ASP A 69 12.81 -1.27 -4.12
N PHE A 70 12.71 -1.78 -5.35
CA PHE A 70 11.84 -1.19 -6.37
C PHE A 70 10.37 -1.28 -5.98
N ILE A 71 9.89 -2.41 -5.46
CA ILE A 71 8.47 -2.54 -5.13
C ILE A 71 8.05 -1.61 -3.98
N GLY A 72 8.94 -1.36 -3.01
CA GLY A 72 8.71 -0.40 -1.95
C GLY A 72 8.69 1.04 -2.46
N LYS A 73 9.70 1.42 -3.27
CA LYS A 73 9.84 2.79 -3.79
C LYS A 73 8.84 3.15 -4.90
N GLN A 74 8.24 2.18 -5.57
CA GLN A 74 7.26 2.39 -6.64
C GLN A 74 5.80 2.23 -6.18
N GLY A 75 5.54 2.18 -4.87
CA GLY A 75 4.19 2.12 -4.33
C GLY A 75 3.51 0.77 -4.55
N GLY A 76 4.27 -0.32 -4.41
CA GLY A 76 3.77 -1.68 -4.52
C GLY A 76 3.68 -2.22 -5.95
N ARG A 77 4.31 -1.56 -6.93
CA ARG A 77 4.23 -1.95 -8.35
C ARG A 77 5.59 -2.16 -9.00
N LEU A 78 5.75 -3.24 -9.76
CA LEU A 78 6.90 -3.56 -10.61
C LEU A 78 6.44 -3.64 -12.06
N TYR A 79 7.06 -2.84 -12.93
CA TYR A 79 6.62 -2.71 -14.32
C TYR A 79 7.24 -3.77 -15.24
N LYS A 80 6.61 -4.03 -16.39
CA LYS A 80 7.05 -5.03 -17.37
C LYS A 80 8.45 -4.76 -17.92
N SER A 81 8.82 -3.51 -18.17
CA SER A 81 10.19 -3.16 -18.57
C SER A 81 11.25 -3.57 -17.55
N GLN A 82 10.86 -3.70 -16.28
CA GLN A 82 11.70 -4.13 -15.16
C GLN A 82 11.62 -5.65 -14.93
N GLY A 83 10.70 -6.37 -15.59
CA GLY A 83 10.43 -7.80 -15.37
C GLY A 83 9.23 -8.09 -14.45
N GLY A 84 8.52 -7.07 -13.97
CA GLY A 84 7.27 -7.23 -13.22
C GLY A 84 6.06 -7.55 -14.11
N THR A 85 4.86 -7.53 -13.53
CA THR A 85 3.62 -7.85 -14.25
C THR A 85 2.83 -6.63 -14.72
N ILE A 86 3.07 -5.46 -14.10
CA ILE A 86 2.32 -4.23 -14.37
C ILE A 86 2.74 -3.63 -15.71
N PRO A 87 1.82 -3.30 -16.63
CA PRO A 87 2.18 -2.59 -17.85
C PRO A 87 2.90 -1.27 -17.56
N ASP A 88 3.95 -0.98 -18.33
CA ASP A 88 4.66 0.29 -18.22
C ASP A 88 3.72 1.46 -18.53
N PRO A 89 3.56 2.43 -17.60
CA PRO A 89 2.68 3.54 -17.86
C PRO A 89 3.34 4.50 -18.85
N GLY A 90 2.52 5.03 -19.78
CA GLY A 90 2.94 6.03 -20.75
C GLY A 90 3.04 7.43 -20.14
N SER A 91 3.65 8.38 -20.86
CA SER A 91 3.75 9.77 -20.40
C SER A 91 2.39 10.45 -20.19
N ALA A 92 1.36 10.06 -20.97
CA ALA A 92 0.00 10.56 -20.80
C ALA A 92 -0.65 10.15 -19.47
N GLN A 93 -0.06 9.19 -18.73
CA GLN A 93 -0.55 8.72 -17.44
C GLN A 93 0.17 9.37 -16.24
N LEU A 94 1.14 10.27 -16.49
CA LEU A 94 1.78 11.07 -15.46
C LEU A 94 0.74 11.99 -14.81
N GLY A 95 0.69 12.04 -13.47
CA GLY A 95 -0.31 12.80 -12.73
C GLY A 95 -1.68 12.12 -12.63
N THR A 96 -1.87 10.94 -13.23
CA THR A 96 -3.16 10.21 -13.18
C THR A 96 -3.02 8.80 -12.65
N VAL A 97 -1.97 8.08 -13.03
CA VAL A 97 -1.69 6.70 -12.58
C VAL A 97 -0.39 6.61 -11.78
N TYR A 98 0.56 7.50 -12.08
CA TYR A 98 1.84 7.58 -11.39
C TYR A 98 2.37 9.01 -11.38
N LEU A 99 3.37 9.24 -10.54
CA LEU A 99 4.24 10.41 -10.53
C LEU A 99 5.71 9.98 -10.71
N ASP A 100 6.55 10.87 -11.23
CA ASP A 100 7.99 10.65 -11.29
C ASP A 100 8.62 11.11 -9.96
N SER A 101 9.29 10.19 -9.26
CA SER A 101 10.01 10.48 -8.01
C SER A 101 11.34 9.73 -8.01
N ASP A 102 12.45 10.46 -7.95
CA ASP A 102 13.83 9.93 -8.00
C ASP A 102 14.06 8.98 -9.19
N GLU A 103 13.62 9.39 -10.40
CA GLU A 103 13.74 8.60 -11.64
C GLU A 103 12.90 7.30 -11.64
N LEU A 104 12.08 7.08 -10.61
CA LEU A 104 11.15 5.96 -10.53
C LEU A 104 9.72 6.41 -10.80
N LYS A 105 8.98 5.53 -11.46
CA LYS A 105 7.54 5.70 -11.66
C LYS A 105 6.83 5.23 -10.39
N LEU A 106 6.40 6.17 -9.56
CA LEU A 106 5.70 5.89 -8.30
C LEU A 106 4.20 5.93 -8.54
N SER A 107 3.53 4.78 -8.45
CA SER A 107 2.08 4.72 -8.65
C SER A 107 1.29 5.28 -7.47
N TYR A 108 0.18 5.98 -7.77
CA TYR A 108 -0.73 6.47 -6.74
C TYR A 108 -1.31 5.31 -5.93
N SER A 109 -1.22 5.46 -4.61
CA SER A 109 -1.83 4.55 -3.64
C SER A 109 -3.05 5.18 -2.98
N VAL A 110 -3.12 6.51 -2.94
CA VAL A 110 -4.29 7.29 -2.51
C VAL A 110 -4.74 8.14 -3.71
N LEU A 111 -5.94 7.86 -4.20
CA LEU A 111 -6.58 8.57 -5.31
C LEU A 111 -7.80 9.35 -4.82
N PRO A 112 -8.28 10.37 -5.57
CA PRO A 112 -9.53 11.03 -5.27
C PRO A 112 -10.69 10.03 -5.36
N PRO A 113 -11.78 10.26 -4.62
CA PRO A 113 -12.95 9.42 -4.70
C PRO A 113 -13.53 9.48 -6.13
N GLN A 114 -14.08 8.37 -6.62
CA GLN A 114 -14.68 8.32 -7.95
C GLN A 114 -16.12 7.83 -7.85
N GLY A 115 -17.04 8.61 -8.41
CA GLY A 115 -18.47 8.32 -8.36
C GLY A 115 -19.07 8.50 -6.96
N THR A 116 -20.39 8.37 -6.89
CA THR A 116 -21.15 8.45 -5.64
C THR A 116 -21.31 7.03 -5.07
N VAL A 117 -21.11 6.86 -3.76
CA VAL A 117 -21.31 5.59 -3.07
C VAL A 117 -22.64 5.62 -2.34
N GLY A 118 -23.66 4.99 -2.94
CA GLY A 118 -25.03 5.03 -2.44
C GLY A 118 -25.63 6.43 -2.54
N ASP A 119 -26.55 6.77 -1.62
CA ASP A 119 -27.18 8.09 -1.54
C ASP A 119 -26.50 9.00 -0.49
N LEU A 120 -25.38 8.53 0.10
CA LEU A 120 -24.78 9.15 1.27
C LEU A 120 -23.42 9.78 1.01
N PHE A 121 -22.62 9.30 0.06
CA PHE A 121 -21.26 9.81 -0.16
C PHE A 121 -21.04 10.24 -1.60
N PHE A 122 -20.60 11.47 -1.78
CA PHE A 122 -20.43 12.11 -3.09
C PHE A 122 -18.95 12.41 -3.32
N SER A 123 -18.49 12.28 -4.56
CA SER A 123 -17.11 12.60 -4.96
C SER A 123 -16.95 14.01 -5.51
N ASP A 124 -18.05 14.65 -5.93
CA ASP A 124 -18.05 15.94 -6.60
C ASP A 124 -18.74 17.03 -5.74
N PRO A 125 -18.17 18.26 -5.68
CA PRO A 125 -18.82 19.43 -5.10
C PRO A 125 -20.16 19.77 -5.78
N PRO A 126 -21.13 20.37 -5.06
CA PRO A 126 -21.07 20.87 -3.69
C PRO A 126 -21.42 19.85 -2.61
N ASP A 127 -21.78 18.63 -3.01
CA ASP A 127 -22.23 17.60 -2.07
C ASP A 127 -21.04 16.81 -1.51
N TYR A 128 -19.79 17.18 -1.85
CA TYR A 128 -18.59 16.54 -1.31
C TYR A 128 -18.39 16.93 0.16
N PRO A 129 -18.02 15.99 1.03
CA PRO A 129 -18.07 14.54 0.86
C PRO A 129 -19.50 14.00 1.06
N TRP A 130 -20.35 14.76 1.74
CA TRP A 130 -21.81 14.59 1.80
C TRP A 130 -22.50 15.89 2.27
N PRO A 131 -23.81 16.10 1.99
CA PRO A 131 -24.48 17.37 2.26
C PRO A 131 -24.51 17.85 3.71
N GLU A 132 -24.34 16.93 4.68
CA GLU A 132 -24.38 17.22 6.13
C GLU A 132 -23.02 17.13 6.83
N PHE A 133 -21.92 17.06 6.06
CA PHE A 133 -20.57 17.00 6.61
C PHE A 133 -20.33 18.11 7.65
N PRO A 134 -19.70 17.85 8.82
CA PRO A 134 -19.09 16.59 9.27
C PRO A 134 -20.09 15.67 9.99
N VAL A 135 -21.34 16.09 10.17
CA VAL A 135 -22.32 15.40 10.99
C VAL A 135 -23.02 14.35 10.14
N SER A 136 -22.67 13.08 10.33
CA SER A 136 -23.57 12.02 9.88
C SER A 136 -24.85 12.08 10.72
N ALA A 137 -26.02 11.84 10.13
CA ALA A 137 -27.32 11.83 10.82
C ALA A 137 -27.33 11.01 12.15
N ASP A 138 -26.39 10.08 12.29
CA ASP A 138 -26.05 9.40 13.55
C ASP A 138 -24.91 10.15 14.28
N SER A 139 -25.27 11.24 14.98
CA SER A 139 -24.44 12.26 15.67
C SER A 139 -23.31 11.82 16.64
N ASN A 140 -22.92 10.54 16.67
CA ASN A 140 -21.84 10.01 17.50
C ASN A 140 -20.75 9.28 16.70
N ARG A 141 -20.76 9.35 15.37
CA ARG A 141 -19.77 8.68 14.52
C ARG A 141 -18.68 9.65 14.08
N SER A 142 -17.45 9.18 14.29
CA SER A 142 -16.19 9.69 13.77
C SER A 142 -16.31 10.19 12.32
N VAL A 143 -15.44 11.13 11.93
CA VAL A 143 -15.29 11.72 10.58
C VAL A 143 -14.82 10.66 9.53
N ILE A 144 -15.33 9.44 9.63
CA ILE A 144 -15.04 8.31 8.77
C ILE A 144 -16.01 8.37 7.58
N GLY A 145 -15.46 8.44 6.38
CA GLY A 145 -16.22 8.62 5.15
C GLY A 145 -15.50 8.05 3.94
N PHE A 146 -15.96 8.46 2.75
CA PHE A 146 -15.36 8.10 1.47
C PHE A 146 -14.63 9.31 0.90
N PHE A 147 -13.39 9.54 1.33
CA PHE A 147 -12.58 10.69 0.93
C PHE A 147 -11.55 10.35 -0.14
N GLY A 148 -11.50 9.10 -0.59
CA GLY A 148 -10.55 8.66 -1.59
C GLY A 148 -10.69 7.18 -1.94
N LEU A 149 -9.83 6.73 -2.85
CA LEU A 149 -9.71 5.34 -3.26
C LEU A 149 -8.32 4.81 -2.92
N ALA A 150 -8.28 3.71 -2.17
CA ALA A 150 -7.05 2.98 -1.89
C ALA A 150 -6.70 2.11 -3.10
N SER A 151 -5.49 2.30 -3.65
CA SER A 151 -5.00 1.59 -4.83
C SER A 151 -3.74 0.76 -4.52
N LEU A 152 -3.55 0.32 -3.29
CA LEU A 152 -2.44 -0.58 -2.96
C LEU A 152 -2.75 -2.00 -3.47
N PRO A 153 -1.88 -2.65 -4.27
CA PRO A 153 -2.13 -4.02 -4.72
C PRO A 153 -2.11 -5.01 -3.54
N PRO A 154 -2.84 -6.14 -3.62
CA PRO A 154 -2.87 -7.11 -2.54
C PRO A 154 -1.48 -7.71 -2.29
N LEU A 155 -1.19 -8.10 -1.04
CA LEU A 155 0.08 -8.77 -0.71
C LEU A 155 0.21 -10.14 -1.38
N TYR A 156 -0.85 -10.97 -1.31
CA TYR A 156 -0.83 -12.38 -1.73
C TYR A 156 -1.54 -12.63 -3.05
N ARG A 157 -1.02 -13.57 -3.84
CA ARG A 157 -1.60 -13.99 -5.14
C ARG A 157 -3.05 -14.48 -5.00
N LYS A 158 -3.38 -15.15 -3.90
CA LYS A 158 -4.76 -15.65 -3.66
C LYS A 158 -5.80 -14.56 -3.47
N HIS A 159 -5.41 -13.29 -3.26
CA HIS A 159 -6.32 -12.17 -3.05
C HIS A 159 -6.52 -11.28 -4.28
N GLY A 160 -5.81 -11.55 -5.38
CA GLY A 160 -5.95 -10.79 -6.61
C GLY A 160 -4.76 -10.99 -7.54
N ARG A 161 -5.00 -10.66 -8.82
CA ARG A 161 -3.92 -10.57 -9.81
C ARG A 161 -3.01 -9.40 -9.47
N ASP A 162 -1.78 -9.47 -9.95
CA ASP A 162 -0.78 -8.42 -9.76
C ASP A 162 -0.51 -8.14 -8.27
N SER A 163 -0.58 -9.18 -7.44
CA SER A 163 -0.20 -9.07 -6.04
C SER A 163 1.29 -8.74 -5.90
N LEU A 164 1.70 -8.12 -4.80
CA LEU A 164 3.13 -7.84 -4.54
C LEU A 164 3.96 -9.12 -4.62
N GLN A 165 3.42 -10.23 -4.12
CA GLN A 165 4.04 -11.55 -4.22
C GLN A 165 4.25 -11.98 -5.68
N GLU A 166 3.20 -11.94 -6.50
CA GLU A 166 3.27 -12.32 -7.92
C GLU A 166 4.23 -11.43 -8.70
N GLN A 167 4.23 -10.12 -8.43
CA GLN A 167 5.10 -9.15 -9.06
C GLN A 167 6.57 -9.40 -8.77
N MET A 168 6.95 -9.67 -7.51
CA MET A 168 8.33 -9.98 -7.13
C MET A 168 8.80 -11.32 -7.67
N GLU A 169 7.95 -12.35 -7.62
CA GLU A 169 8.25 -13.66 -8.21
C GLU A 169 8.54 -13.53 -9.72
N SER A 170 7.70 -12.79 -10.44
CA SER A 170 7.89 -12.49 -11.87
C SER A 170 9.20 -11.71 -12.11
N TYR A 171 9.46 -10.66 -11.32
CA TYR A 171 10.66 -9.84 -11.46
C TYR A 171 11.93 -10.68 -11.31
N ILE A 172 11.99 -11.55 -10.30
CA ILE A 172 13.16 -12.38 -10.03
C ILE A 172 13.36 -13.40 -11.16
N SER A 173 12.31 -14.13 -11.56
CA SER A 173 12.39 -15.09 -12.67
C SER A 173 12.85 -14.44 -13.99
N ASN A 174 12.38 -13.23 -14.29
CA ASN A 174 12.71 -12.55 -15.55
C ASN A 174 14.11 -11.90 -15.59
N ASN A 175 14.77 -11.73 -14.43
CA ASN A 175 16.07 -11.07 -14.35
C ASN A 175 17.21 -11.99 -13.88
N ILE A 176 16.91 -13.14 -13.26
CA ILE A 176 17.95 -14.03 -12.74
C ILE A 176 18.90 -14.54 -13.83
N GLY A 177 18.39 -14.86 -15.03
CA GLY A 177 19.21 -15.31 -16.15
C GLY A 177 20.17 -14.24 -16.69
N LYS A 178 19.81 -12.95 -16.57
CA LYS A 178 20.69 -11.83 -16.93
C LYS A 178 21.82 -11.64 -15.91
N CYS A 179 21.55 -11.90 -14.63
CA CYS A 179 22.57 -11.84 -13.59
C CYS A 179 23.53 -13.03 -13.67
N ALA A 180 22.98 -14.24 -13.75
CA ALA A 180 23.72 -15.49 -13.70
C ALA A 180 24.19 -15.93 -15.10
N ASP A 181 24.90 -15.04 -15.79
CA ASP A 181 25.59 -15.40 -17.04
C ASP A 181 26.80 -16.29 -16.74
N PHE A 182 26.80 -17.50 -17.31
CA PHE A 182 27.82 -18.53 -17.08
C PHE A 182 28.98 -18.46 -18.08
N SER A 183 28.81 -17.75 -19.20
CA SER A 183 29.60 -17.94 -20.45
C SER A 183 31.12 -17.84 -20.26
N ASP A 184 31.59 -17.06 -19.29
CA ASP A 184 33.02 -16.85 -19.01
C ASP A 184 33.43 -17.07 -17.54
N LYS A 185 32.50 -17.53 -16.69
CA LYS A 185 32.72 -17.55 -15.23
C LYS A 185 33.32 -18.85 -14.71
N PHE A 186 33.11 -19.94 -15.43
CA PHE A 186 33.43 -21.30 -14.97
C PHE A 186 34.21 -22.08 -16.04
N PRO A 187 35.49 -21.74 -16.27
CA PRO A 187 36.31 -22.49 -17.20
C PRO A 187 36.41 -23.95 -16.73
N GLY A 188 36.22 -24.89 -17.66
CA GLY A 188 36.21 -26.32 -17.36
C GLY A 188 34.82 -26.92 -17.14
N TYR A 189 33.75 -26.11 -17.28
CA TYR A 189 32.38 -26.58 -17.19
C TYR A 189 31.56 -26.16 -18.40
N GLU A 190 30.71 -27.05 -18.87
CA GLU A 190 29.59 -26.75 -19.77
C GLU A 190 28.33 -26.66 -18.89
N ILE A 191 27.76 -25.46 -18.81
CA ILE A 191 26.63 -25.16 -17.93
C ILE A 191 25.42 -24.82 -18.80
N THR A 192 24.34 -25.56 -18.65
CA THR A 192 23.05 -25.31 -19.30
C THR A 192 21.97 -25.13 -18.26
N ALA A 193 21.15 -24.09 -18.41
CA ALA A 193 20.10 -23.76 -17.46
C ALA A 193 18.73 -23.81 -18.14
N GLY A 194 17.74 -24.36 -17.46
CA GLY A 194 16.34 -24.36 -17.90
C GLY A 194 15.60 -23.06 -17.55
N GLU A 195 14.27 -23.12 -17.51
CA GLU A 195 13.42 -21.98 -17.16
C GLU A 195 13.37 -21.77 -15.64
N PRO A 196 13.66 -20.56 -15.11
CA PRO A 196 13.62 -20.28 -13.69
C PRO A 196 12.19 -20.00 -13.16
N SER A 197 11.83 -20.62 -12.04
CA SER A 197 10.57 -20.37 -11.33
C SER A 197 10.85 -19.90 -9.89
N THR A 198 10.31 -18.75 -9.53
CA THR A 198 10.52 -18.17 -8.19
C THR A 198 9.26 -18.27 -7.34
N SER A 199 9.41 -18.65 -6.08
CA SER A 199 8.37 -18.63 -5.05
C SER A 199 8.80 -17.77 -3.88
N MET A 200 7.93 -16.87 -3.44
CA MET A 200 8.13 -16.01 -2.29
C MET A 200 7.39 -16.57 -1.08
N ILE A 201 8.11 -16.72 0.03
CA ILE A 201 7.61 -17.28 1.28
C ILE A 201 7.44 -16.13 2.29
N ILE A 202 6.19 -15.85 2.64
CA ILE A 202 5.76 -14.86 3.63
C ILE A 202 4.77 -15.52 4.59
N ALA A 203 4.70 -15.03 5.82
CA ALA A 203 3.75 -15.51 6.81
C ALA A 203 2.30 -15.16 6.45
N GLU A 204 1.46 -16.13 6.06
CA GLU A 204 0.07 -15.85 5.67
C GLU A 204 -0.90 -15.60 6.83
N ASN A 205 -0.62 -16.17 8.01
CA ASN A 205 -1.50 -16.03 9.16
C ASN A 205 -1.19 -14.73 9.91
N ILE A 206 -2.21 -13.96 10.27
CA ILE A 206 -2.07 -12.72 11.04
C ILE A 206 -1.31 -12.89 12.36
N THR A 207 -1.44 -14.05 13.02
CA THR A 207 -0.65 -14.35 14.22
C THR A 207 0.82 -14.51 13.90
N HIS A 208 1.15 -15.09 12.74
CA HIS A 208 2.53 -15.27 12.27
C HIS A 208 3.14 -13.98 11.73
N LEU A 209 2.33 -13.08 11.13
CA LEU A 209 2.78 -11.75 10.68
C LEU A 209 3.35 -10.92 11.84
N ARG A 210 2.79 -11.06 13.05
CA ARG A 210 3.32 -10.37 14.25
C ARG A 210 4.72 -10.85 14.63
N SER A 211 5.01 -12.13 14.40
CA SER A 211 6.31 -12.75 14.65
C SER A 211 7.21 -12.83 13.41
N GLU A 212 6.81 -12.20 12.30
CA GLU A 212 7.61 -12.20 11.08
C GLU A 212 8.92 -11.43 11.33
N GLU A 213 10.03 -12.06 10.98
CA GLU A 213 11.37 -11.46 11.08
C GLU A 213 12.13 -11.49 9.75
N TYR A 214 11.71 -12.35 8.84
CA TYR A 214 12.35 -12.56 7.57
C TYR A 214 11.34 -12.90 6.48
N ILE A 215 11.78 -12.65 5.27
CA ILE A 215 11.15 -13.02 4.01
C ILE A 215 12.13 -13.93 3.25
N SER A 216 11.63 -14.92 2.52
CA SER A 216 12.49 -15.81 1.74
C SER A 216 12.01 -15.96 0.31
N PHE A 217 12.95 -16.05 -0.61
CA PHE A 217 12.72 -16.40 -2.01
C PHE A 217 13.36 -17.74 -2.28
N VAL A 218 12.59 -18.63 -2.90
CA VAL A 218 13.03 -19.95 -3.35
C VAL A 218 12.97 -19.96 -4.87
N LEU A 219 14.11 -20.20 -5.48
CA LEU A 219 14.26 -20.31 -6.92
C LEU A 219 14.39 -21.79 -7.27
N ASP A 220 13.43 -22.30 -8.02
CA ASP A 220 13.50 -23.59 -8.70
C ASP A 220 14.00 -23.35 -10.13
N TRP A 221 15.27 -23.66 -10.37
CA TRP A 221 15.97 -23.42 -11.63
C TRP A 221 16.89 -24.61 -11.95
N PRO A 222 16.52 -25.49 -12.88
CA PRO A 222 17.33 -26.64 -13.22
C PRO A 222 18.58 -26.21 -13.98
N VAL A 223 19.74 -26.33 -13.33
CA VAL A 223 21.07 -26.01 -13.89
C VAL A 223 21.88 -27.29 -13.98
N GLU A 224 22.09 -27.75 -15.20
CA GLU A 224 22.94 -28.89 -15.55
C GLU A 224 24.38 -28.44 -15.72
N ILE A 225 25.30 -29.11 -15.04
CA ILE A 225 26.74 -28.82 -15.06
C ILE A 225 27.47 -30.08 -15.52
N LYS A 226 28.19 -29.97 -16.63
CA LYS A 226 29.05 -31.03 -17.19
C LYS A 226 30.50 -30.60 -17.10
N GLU A 227 31.34 -31.39 -16.45
CA GLU A 227 32.77 -31.09 -16.35
C GLU A 227 33.49 -31.45 -17.65
N THR A 228 34.21 -30.50 -18.25
CA THR A 228 34.93 -30.75 -19.50
C THR A 228 36.09 -31.72 -19.26
N GLY A 229 36.06 -32.86 -19.94
CA GLY A 229 37.10 -33.90 -19.82
C GLY A 229 36.72 -35.07 -18.93
N THR A 230 35.63 -34.97 -18.17
CA THR A 230 35.03 -36.11 -17.47
C THR A 230 33.59 -36.32 -17.97
N SER A 231 33.03 -37.52 -17.76
CA SER A 231 31.60 -37.76 -18.03
C SER A 231 30.74 -37.45 -16.80
N ALA A 232 31.22 -36.60 -15.90
CA ALA A 232 30.49 -36.24 -14.68
C ALA A 232 29.47 -35.15 -14.99
N GLU A 233 28.22 -35.43 -14.64
CA GLU A 233 27.09 -34.53 -14.78
C GLU A 233 26.38 -34.40 -13.43
N ILE A 234 25.90 -33.20 -13.15
CA ILE A 234 25.19 -32.87 -11.92
C ILE A 234 24.19 -31.76 -12.20
N THR A 235 23.01 -31.88 -11.60
CA THR A 235 21.92 -30.92 -11.72
C THR A 235 21.70 -30.25 -10.38
N LEU A 236 21.68 -28.92 -10.38
CA LEU A 236 21.21 -28.09 -9.26
C LEU A 236 19.78 -27.64 -9.58
N ASN A 237 18.87 -27.71 -8.61
CA ASN A 237 17.47 -27.32 -8.84
C ASN A 237 17.03 -26.17 -7.94
N GLU A 238 17.31 -26.24 -6.63
CA GLU A 238 16.80 -25.24 -5.68
C GLU A 238 17.89 -24.30 -5.17
N PHE A 239 17.59 -23.00 -5.18
CA PHE A 239 18.37 -21.93 -4.57
C PHE A 239 17.48 -21.11 -3.63
N ARG A 240 18.07 -20.50 -2.61
CA ARG A 240 17.33 -19.74 -1.59
C ARG A 240 18.06 -18.48 -1.22
N ALA A 241 17.31 -17.39 -1.10
CA ALA A 241 17.74 -16.13 -0.51
C ALA A 241 16.78 -15.75 0.63
N THR A 242 17.32 -15.26 1.75
CA THR A 242 16.53 -14.86 2.92
C THR A 242 16.95 -13.47 3.37
N PHE A 243 15.99 -12.58 3.54
CA PHE A 243 16.24 -11.20 3.97
C PHE A 243 15.63 -10.99 5.36
N PRO A 244 16.35 -10.36 6.30
CA PRO A 244 15.84 -10.06 7.63
C PRO A 244 14.91 -8.84 7.56
N ILE A 245 13.77 -8.98 6.88
CA ILE A 245 12.75 -7.95 6.70
C ILE A 245 11.39 -8.59 6.97
N ALA A 246 10.59 -7.99 7.85
CA ALA A 246 9.20 -8.41 8.08
C ALA A 246 8.28 -7.75 7.06
N PHE A 247 8.42 -8.16 5.81
CA PHE A 247 7.78 -7.49 4.67
C PHE A 247 6.25 -7.51 4.78
N GLY A 248 5.65 -8.63 5.21
CA GLY A 248 4.22 -8.71 5.43
C GLY A 248 3.74 -7.70 6.46
N ARG A 249 4.42 -7.59 7.61
CA ARG A 249 4.09 -6.58 8.63
C ARG A 249 4.20 -5.15 8.11
N ILE A 250 5.29 -4.82 7.41
CA ILE A 250 5.50 -3.49 6.82
C ILE A 250 4.36 -3.16 5.85
N TYR A 251 4.01 -4.11 4.97
CA TYR A 251 2.91 -3.95 4.03
C TYR A 251 1.59 -3.60 4.73
N TYR A 252 1.22 -4.33 5.79
CA TYR A 252 -0.04 -4.05 6.49
C TYR A 252 -0.03 -2.72 7.22
N THR A 253 1.12 -2.28 7.76
CA THR A 253 1.25 -0.93 8.32
C THR A 253 1.07 0.15 7.26
N VAL A 254 1.69 -0.01 6.08
CA VAL A 254 1.50 0.90 4.94
C VAL A 254 0.03 0.88 4.49
N LYS A 255 -0.60 -0.30 4.44
CA LYS A 255 -2.02 -0.42 4.10
C LYS A 255 -2.91 0.31 5.10
N GLU A 256 -2.64 0.19 6.40
CA GLU A 256 -3.37 0.93 7.44
C GLU A 256 -3.27 2.45 7.25
N ILE A 257 -2.08 2.96 6.88
CA ILE A 257 -1.89 4.38 6.54
C ILE A 257 -2.75 4.76 5.33
N VAL A 258 -2.68 4.00 4.23
CA VAL A 258 -3.47 4.26 3.00
C VAL A 258 -4.97 4.18 3.28
N ASP A 259 -5.42 3.18 4.03
CA ASP A 259 -6.82 3.02 4.40
C ASP A 259 -7.31 4.18 5.27
N ALA A 260 -6.48 4.65 6.21
CA ALA A 260 -6.80 5.80 7.05
C ALA A 260 -6.86 7.10 6.24
N GLU A 261 -5.91 7.34 5.32
CA GLU A 261 -5.90 8.49 4.41
C GLU A 261 -7.19 8.60 3.57
N VAL A 262 -7.75 7.47 3.11
CA VAL A 262 -8.96 7.48 2.27
C VAL A 262 -10.25 7.49 3.08
N SER A 263 -10.19 7.09 4.35
CA SER A 263 -11.38 6.90 5.19
C SER A 263 -11.54 7.95 6.28
N ASN A 264 -10.50 8.71 6.64
CA ASN A 264 -10.57 9.77 7.63
C ASN A 264 -9.92 11.04 7.08
N ILE A 265 -10.74 12.05 6.83
CA ILE A 265 -10.32 13.31 6.20
C ILE A 265 -9.37 14.15 7.07
N SER A 266 -9.36 13.95 8.38
CA SER A 266 -8.44 14.62 9.31
C SER A 266 -7.25 13.74 9.67
N TYR A 267 -7.05 12.63 8.97
CA TYR A 267 -5.91 11.76 9.22
C TYR A 267 -4.62 12.42 8.74
N GLU A 268 -3.63 12.48 9.63
CA GLU A 268 -2.26 12.85 9.29
C GLU A 268 -1.35 11.71 9.75
N PRO A 269 -0.52 11.14 8.85
CA PRO A 269 0.31 10.01 9.20
C PRO A 269 1.47 10.47 10.07
N GLU A 270 1.53 9.97 11.30
CA GLU A 270 2.55 10.34 12.28
C GLU A 270 3.67 9.28 12.38
N ALA A 271 4.87 9.75 12.70
CA ALA A 271 5.99 8.86 13.03
C ALA A 271 5.72 8.12 14.35
N THR A 272 6.15 6.87 14.44
CA THR A 272 6.01 6.07 15.67
C THR A 272 7.36 5.68 16.24
N VAL A 273 7.36 4.89 17.31
CA VAL A 273 8.58 4.25 17.82
C VAL A 273 9.23 3.31 16.80
N ASN A 274 8.45 2.70 15.89
CA ASN A 274 8.93 1.65 14.99
C ASN A 274 9.35 2.14 13.61
N TYR A 275 8.81 3.27 13.15
CA TYR A 275 9.05 3.80 11.80
C TYR A 275 9.04 5.32 11.79
N PHE A 276 9.66 5.91 10.75
CA PHE A 276 9.56 7.32 10.43
C PHE A 276 8.54 7.53 9.31
N ILE A 277 7.85 8.66 9.35
CA ILE A 277 7.02 9.16 8.26
C ILE A 277 7.60 10.51 7.84
N THR A 278 7.80 10.70 6.54
CA THR A 278 8.13 12.00 5.93
C THR A 278 7.12 12.29 4.84
N ILE A 279 6.53 13.48 4.84
CA ILE A 279 5.60 13.91 3.78
C ILE A 279 6.33 14.93 2.92
N ASN A 280 6.66 14.56 1.70
CA ASN A 280 7.16 15.48 0.69
C ASN A 280 5.94 16.11 0.02
N LYS A 281 5.65 17.37 0.39
CA LYS A 281 4.50 18.07 -0.15
C LYS A 281 4.74 18.60 -1.57
N ASN A 282 3.69 18.69 -2.38
CA ASN A 282 3.69 19.37 -3.68
C ASN A 282 4.75 18.82 -4.67
N VAL A 283 4.93 17.51 -4.73
CA VAL A 283 5.88 16.85 -5.64
C VAL A 283 5.45 16.99 -7.09
N TYR A 284 4.14 16.95 -7.37
CA TYR A 284 3.59 17.14 -8.71
C TYR A 284 2.18 17.71 -8.64
N ASN A 285 1.94 18.96 -9.09
CA ASN A 285 0.60 19.58 -9.10
C ASN A 285 -0.17 19.36 -7.78
N LYS A 286 0.36 19.85 -6.65
CA LYS A 286 -0.19 19.63 -5.29
C LYS A 286 -0.19 18.18 -4.78
N ASP A 287 0.09 17.18 -5.60
CA ASP A 287 0.23 15.80 -5.14
C ASP A 287 1.44 15.64 -4.22
N ASP A 288 1.30 14.71 -3.28
CA ASP A 288 2.28 14.45 -2.23
C ASP A 288 2.88 13.05 -2.32
N VAL A 289 4.07 12.91 -1.72
CA VAL A 289 4.69 11.61 -1.50
C VAL A 289 4.92 11.41 0.00
N ILE A 290 4.23 10.42 0.56
CA ILE A 290 4.45 9.97 1.94
C ILE A 290 5.49 8.85 1.91
N ILE A 291 6.57 9.01 2.68
CA ILE A 291 7.69 8.08 2.77
C ILE A 291 7.65 7.41 4.14
N TYR A 292 7.38 6.11 4.14
CA TYR A 292 7.50 5.24 5.30
C TYR A 292 8.92 4.65 5.36
N GLN A 293 9.58 4.73 6.51
CA GLN A 293 10.89 4.12 6.73
C GLN A 293 10.92 3.31 8.03
N ASP A 294 11.14 1.99 7.93
CA ASP A 294 11.22 1.11 9.10
C ASP A 294 12.57 1.28 9.82
N LYS A 295 12.54 1.47 11.15
CA LYS A 295 13.77 1.70 11.93
C LYS A 295 14.57 0.43 12.22
N LYS A 296 13.90 -0.73 12.25
CA LYS A 296 14.49 -2.03 12.58
C LYS A 296 15.08 -2.68 11.34
N TYR A 297 14.31 -2.75 10.26
CA TYR A 297 14.67 -3.52 9.08
C TYR A 297 15.46 -2.70 8.08
N LYS A 298 16.47 -3.34 7.51
CA LYS A 298 17.38 -2.71 6.56
C LYS A 298 17.52 -3.55 5.31
N LEU A 299 17.59 -2.87 4.18
CA LEU A 299 17.93 -3.44 2.88
C LEU A 299 19.19 -2.71 2.37
N ASN A 300 20.24 -3.45 2.02
CA ASN A 300 21.52 -2.89 1.59
C ASN A 300 22.07 -1.82 2.57
N ALA A 301 22.06 -2.16 3.87
CA ALA A 301 22.50 -1.30 4.99
C ALA A 301 21.69 0.00 5.22
N ARG A 302 20.61 0.23 4.47
CA ARG A 302 19.70 1.38 4.62
C ARG A 302 18.36 0.95 5.21
N PRO A 303 17.66 1.80 6.00
CA PRO A 303 16.29 1.52 6.43
C PRO A 303 15.40 1.09 5.26
N TYR A 304 14.56 0.08 5.45
CA TYR A 304 13.62 -0.32 4.41
C TYR A 304 12.58 0.80 4.21
N GLU A 305 12.33 1.16 2.95
CA GLU A 305 11.51 2.30 2.57
C GLU A 305 10.31 1.85 1.73
N PHE A 306 9.15 2.42 2.02
CA PHE A 306 7.95 2.28 1.20
C PHE A 306 7.38 3.68 0.90
N ARG A 307 7.07 3.95 -0.37
CA ARG A 307 6.54 5.25 -0.79
C ARG A 307 5.07 5.14 -1.16
N ILE A 308 4.31 6.15 -0.79
CA ILE A 308 2.87 6.27 -1.04
C ILE A 308 2.69 7.58 -1.80
N ALA A 309 2.35 7.52 -3.09
CA ALA A 309 1.88 8.69 -3.80
C ALA A 309 0.42 8.96 -3.46
N ARG A 310 0.15 10.20 -3.05
CA ARG A 310 -1.16 10.73 -2.68
C ARG A 310 -1.54 11.83 -3.64
N LYS A 311 -2.65 11.64 -4.34
CA LYS A 311 -3.18 12.64 -5.27
C LYS A 311 -3.98 13.71 -4.52
N ASN A 312 -3.90 14.97 -4.95
CA ASN A 312 -4.67 16.09 -4.42
C ASN A 312 -6.18 15.81 -4.47
N ARG A 313 -6.92 16.25 -3.45
CA ARG A 313 -8.36 16.00 -3.27
C ARG A 313 -9.10 17.30 -2.92
N PHE A 314 -10.42 17.30 -3.12
CA PHE A 314 -11.21 18.47 -2.75
C PHE A 314 -11.11 18.72 -1.23
N PRO A 315 -10.96 19.99 -0.79
CA PRO A 315 -11.23 20.32 0.59
C PRO A 315 -12.72 20.05 0.89
N ALA A 316 -13.05 19.72 2.13
CA ALA A 316 -14.43 19.51 2.56
C ALA A 316 -14.91 20.67 3.43
N LEU A 317 -15.95 21.37 2.96
CA LEU A 317 -16.60 22.43 3.70
C LEU A 317 -17.61 21.84 4.67
N TYR A 318 -17.53 22.23 5.94
CA TYR A 318 -18.53 21.83 6.93
C TYR A 318 -19.84 22.53 6.58
N LYS A 319 -20.96 21.81 6.68
CA LYS A 319 -22.31 22.32 6.47
C LYS A 319 -22.49 23.55 7.36
N ILE A 320 -22.72 24.67 6.69
CA ILE A 320 -23.06 25.93 7.30
C ILE A 320 -24.56 25.85 7.58
N ASP A 321 -24.93 25.89 8.86
CA ASP A 321 -26.34 25.79 9.24
C ASP A 321 -27.08 27.05 8.82
N GLN A 322 -27.95 26.92 7.82
CA GLN A 322 -28.84 27.98 7.36
C GLN A 322 -29.68 28.56 8.51
N SER A 323 -30.01 27.75 9.53
CA SER A 323 -30.76 28.22 10.70
C SER A 323 -29.97 29.20 11.56
N GLU A 324 -28.63 29.14 11.55
CA GLU A 324 -27.80 30.13 12.23
C GLU A 324 -27.84 31.45 11.47
N ILE A 325 -27.74 31.41 10.14
CA ILE A 325 -27.81 32.59 9.28
C ILE A 325 -29.20 33.24 9.32
N ASP A 326 -30.26 32.44 9.32
CA ASP A 326 -31.65 32.92 9.34
C ASP A 326 -32.05 33.60 10.65
N ARG A 327 -31.29 33.40 11.75
CA ARG A 327 -31.56 34.10 13.03
C ARG A 327 -31.28 35.59 12.94
N PHE A 328 -30.48 36.01 11.97
CA PHE A 328 -30.10 37.39 11.82
C PHE A 328 -31.09 38.12 10.92
N ALA A 329 -31.59 39.25 11.43
CA ALA A 329 -32.43 40.16 10.67
C ALA A 329 -31.54 41.25 10.09
N TYR A 330 -31.61 41.43 8.77
CA TYR A 330 -30.86 42.47 8.07
C TYR A 330 -31.78 43.27 7.16
N CYS A 331 -31.48 44.55 7.06
CA CYS A 331 -32.02 45.39 6.00
C CYS A 331 -31.19 45.25 4.73
N VAL A 332 -31.88 45.17 3.60
CA VAL A 332 -31.30 44.85 2.30
C VAL A 332 -30.28 45.89 1.87
N ASP A 333 -30.49 47.16 2.18
CA ASP A 333 -29.79 48.25 1.51
C ASP A 333 -28.43 48.61 2.14
N ALA A 334 -27.96 47.83 3.11
CA ALA A 334 -26.87 48.25 4.01
C ALA A 334 -26.00 47.11 4.57
N VAL A 335 -25.93 45.92 3.95
CA VAL A 335 -25.10 44.81 4.48
C VAL A 335 -24.10 44.31 3.46
N SER A 336 -22.83 44.31 3.85
CA SER A 336 -21.74 43.66 3.11
C SER A 336 -21.35 42.34 3.79
N PHE A 337 -21.12 41.31 2.98
CA PHE A 337 -20.61 40.02 3.45
C PHE A 337 -19.12 39.90 3.12
N SER A 338 -18.34 39.45 4.09
CA SER A 338 -16.91 39.20 3.91
C SER A 338 -16.48 37.98 4.68
N ILE A 339 -15.35 37.38 4.29
CA ILE A 339 -14.71 36.32 5.06
C ILE A 339 -13.39 36.84 5.60
N GLU A 340 -13.23 36.80 6.91
CA GLU A 340 -12.00 37.15 7.62
C GLU A 340 -11.45 35.90 8.31
N GLY A 341 -10.40 35.31 7.73
CA GLY A 341 -9.89 34.02 8.18
C GLY A 341 -10.94 32.92 7.99
N ASN A 342 -11.42 32.37 9.10
CA ASN A 342 -12.45 31.32 9.12
C ASN A 342 -13.82 31.84 9.58
N THR A 343 -14.05 33.15 9.55
CA THR A 343 -15.30 33.74 10.01
C THR A 343 -15.98 34.48 8.86
N LEU A 344 -17.19 34.06 8.51
CA LEU A 344 -18.11 34.84 7.68
C LEU A 344 -18.67 35.98 8.53
N ARG A 345 -18.47 37.21 8.06
CA ARG A 345 -18.96 38.42 8.68
C ARG A 345 -20.02 39.07 7.81
N ALA A 346 -21.10 39.49 8.46
CA ALA A 346 -22.01 40.50 7.92
C ALA A 346 -21.68 41.83 8.61
N SER A 347 -21.27 42.83 7.83
CA SER A 347 -21.04 44.19 8.33
C SER A 347 -22.22 45.06 7.91
N PRO A 348 -23.12 45.42 8.83
CA PRO A 348 -24.12 46.45 8.58
C PRO A 348 -23.43 47.80 8.42
N ASP A 349 -23.91 48.64 7.51
CA ASP A 349 -23.41 50.03 7.32
C ASP A 349 -23.85 50.97 8.47
N LEU A 350 -24.67 50.47 9.41
CA LEU A 350 -25.15 51.21 10.57
C LEU A 350 -24.16 51.07 11.75
N GLU A 351 -23.71 52.21 12.29
CA GLU A 351 -22.68 52.30 13.34
C GLU A 351 -23.00 51.55 14.65
N ASP A 352 -24.26 51.15 14.87
CA ASP A 352 -24.75 50.60 16.14
C ASP A 352 -25.09 49.09 16.11
N ASP A 353 -24.94 48.41 14.97
CA ASP A 353 -25.26 46.99 14.87
C ASP A 353 -24.02 46.10 15.07
N ASP A 354 -24.11 45.15 16.02
CA ASP A 354 -23.04 44.18 16.28
C ASP A 354 -22.80 43.30 15.04
N PRO A 355 -21.54 43.14 14.57
CA PRO A 355 -21.23 42.28 13.44
C PRO A 355 -21.64 40.84 13.75
N PHE A 356 -22.10 40.10 12.73
CA PHE A 356 -22.40 38.68 12.86
C PHE A 356 -21.18 37.84 12.50
N PRO A 357 -20.51 37.18 13.47
CA PRO A 357 -19.48 36.21 13.17
C PRO A 357 -20.08 34.81 13.06
N LEU A 358 -19.95 34.18 11.89
CA LEU A 358 -20.20 32.76 11.70
C LEU A 358 -18.90 32.04 11.42
N ASN A 359 -18.49 31.14 12.31
CA ASN A 359 -17.28 30.35 12.11
C ASN A 359 -17.53 29.25 11.08
N ILE A 360 -16.82 29.35 9.96
CA ILE A 360 -16.79 28.34 8.92
C ILE A 360 -15.68 27.35 9.26
N SER A 361 -16.03 26.07 9.29
CA SER A 361 -15.05 24.99 9.46
C SER A 361 -14.82 24.31 8.12
N VAL A 362 -13.57 23.96 7.86
CA VAL A 362 -13.13 23.33 6.63
C VAL A 362 -11.94 22.45 6.94
N VAL A 363 -11.84 21.32 6.25
CA VAL A 363 -10.72 20.38 6.37
C VAL A 363 -10.27 19.97 4.98
N ASP A 364 -8.98 19.79 4.79
CA ASP A 364 -8.43 19.30 3.53
C ASP A 364 -7.84 17.90 3.73
N PRO A 365 -8.26 16.89 2.95
CA PRO A 365 -7.78 15.52 3.11
C PRO A 365 -6.25 15.37 3.04
N ASP A 366 -5.55 16.26 2.34
CA ASP A 366 -4.09 16.25 2.17
C ASP A 366 -3.37 17.34 2.95
N ASN A 367 -4.08 18.04 3.83
CA ASN A 367 -3.57 19.07 4.72
C ASN A 367 -2.88 20.22 3.96
N ASP A 368 -3.42 20.58 2.81
CA ASP A 368 -3.06 21.79 2.08
C ASP A 368 -3.64 23.05 2.76
N VAL A 369 -3.07 24.20 2.42
CA VAL A 369 -3.52 25.48 2.97
C VAL A 369 -4.80 25.92 2.27
N ILE A 370 -5.89 26.01 3.03
CA ILE A 370 -7.21 26.36 2.51
C ILE A 370 -7.45 27.86 2.62
N THR A 371 -8.01 28.44 1.57
CA THR A 371 -8.53 29.80 1.54
C THR A 371 -10.04 29.78 1.37
N LEU A 372 -10.76 30.46 2.27
CA LEU A 372 -12.21 30.65 2.16
C LEU A 372 -12.54 31.92 1.36
N LYS A 373 -13.53 31.85 0.46
CA LYS A 373 -13.95 32.96 -0.40
C LYS A 373 -15.46 33.02 -0.58
N LEU A 374 -15.97 34.19 -0.97
CA LEU A 374 -17.36 34.39 -1.39
C LEU A 374 -17.45 34.54 -2.91
N ASP A 375 -18.50 33.98 -3.50
CA ASP A 375 -18.87 34.16 -4.92
C ASP A 375 -20.35 34.56 -5.05
N PRO A 376 -20.65 35.78 -5.55
CA PRO A 376 -19.68 36.84 -5.88
C PRO A 376 -18.99 37.39 -4.61
N ARG A 377 -17.81 37.99 -4.77
CA ARG A 377 -16.97 38.45 -3.63
C ARG A 377 -17.65 39.48 -2.73
N ASN A 378 -18.49 40.31 -3.32
CA ASN A 378 -19.39 41.21 -2.63
C ASN A 378 -20.77 40.95 -3.22
N PRO A 379 -21.55 40.03 -2.63
CA PRO A 379 -22.88 39.80 -3.13
C PRO A 379 -23.73 40.99 -2.72
N GLU A 380 -23.84 41.95 -3.65
CA GLU A 380 -24.76 43.06 -3.56
C GLU A 380 -26.17 42.52 -3.76
N VAL A 381 -27.13 43.09 -3.05
CA VAL A 381 -28.52 42.72 -3.28
C VAL A 381 -28.91 43.30 -4.63
N ASP A 382 -29.14 42.41 -5.59
CA ASP A 382 -29.73 42.80 -6.86
C ASP A 382 -31.06 43.52 -6.57
N GLU A 383 -31.23 44.77 -7.03
CA GLU A 383 -32.50 45.52 -6.93
C GLU A 383 -33.70 44.65 -7.38
N TYR A 384 -33.46 43.74 -8.32
CA TYR A 384 -34.46 42.79 -8.80
C TYR A 384 -34.86 41.73 -7.76
N ALA A 385 -33.91 41.30 -6.91
CA ALA A 385 -34.18 40.38 -5.79
C ALA A 385 -35.00 41.04 -4.69
N VAL A 386 -34.85 42.36 -4.50
CA VAL A 386 -35.64 43.18 -3.56
C VAL A 386 -37.09 43.29 -4.03
N ALA A 387 -37.29 43.62 -5.31
CA ALA A 387 -38.64 43.69 -5.90
C ALA A 387 -39.36 42.32 -5.86
N LEU A 388 -38.64 41.24 -6.16
CA LEU A 388 -39.17 39.87 -6.03
C LEU A 388 -39.50 39.49 -4.59
N TYR A 389 -38.75 40.01 -3.61
CA TYR A 389 -39.04 39.81 -2.18
C TYR A 389 -40.35 40.49 -1.77
N ALA A 390 -40.55 41.74 -2.20
CA ALA A 390 -41.75 42.51 -1.89
C ALA A 390 -43.03 41.82 -2.39
N ASP A 391 -42.99 41.24 -3.59
CA ASP A 391 -44.12 40.50 -4.17
C ASP A 391 -44.25 39.07 -3.64
N ASN A 392 -43.13 38.44 -3.25
CA ASN A 392 -43.11 37.09 -2.74
C ASN A 392 -41.90 36.86 -1.80
N PRO A 393 -42.11 36.94 -0.47
CA PRO A 393 -41.05 36.78 0.52
C PRO A 393 -40.33 35.42 0.44
N SER A 394 -40.99 34.41 -0.13
CA SER A 394 -40.38 33.09 -0.34
C SER A 394 -39.43 33.01 -1.54
N LYS A 395 -39.40 34.04 -2.41
CA LYS A 395 -38.59 34.08 -3.64
C LYS A 395 -37.46 35.10 -3.62
N GLY A 396 -37.58 36.18 -2.85
CA GLY A 396 -36.47 37.10 -2.64
C GLY A 396 -35.47 36.56 -1.63
N GLY A 397 -34.19 36.83 -1.85
CA GLY A 397 -33.12 36.44 -0.97
C GLY A 397 -31.79 36.49 -1.68
N LEU A 398 -30.76 36.87 -0.96
CA LEU A 398 -29.41 37.00 -1.48
C LEU A 398 -28.75 35.64 -1.46
N ILE A 399 -28.28 35.16 -2.61
CA ILE A 399 -27.66 33.85 -2.73
C ILE A 399 -26.19 34.04 -3.08
N PHE A 400 -25.30 33.50 -2.26
CA PHE A 400 -23.87 33.43 -2.55
C PHE A 400 -23.31 32.05 -2.25
N LYS A 401 -22.13 31.76 -2.79
CA LYS A 401 -21.37 30.57 -2.41
C LYS A 401 -20.31 30.93 -1.39
N VAL A 402 -20.22 30.13 -0.33
CA VAL A 402 -19.02 30.03 0.48
C VAL A 402 -18.16 28.94 -0.15
N ILE A 403 -16.95 29.29 -0.57
CA ILE A 403 -16.04 28.40 -1.30
C ILE A 403 -14.82 28.12 -0.43
N ALA A 404 -14.50 26.83 -0.24
CA ALA A 404 -13.23 26.34 0.26
C ALA A 404 -12.31 26.02 -0.92
N PHE A 405 -11.11 26.61 -0.96
CA PHE A 405 -10.18 26.49 -2.08
C PHE A 405 -8.74 26.23 -1.58
N ASP A 406 -8.10 25.17 -2.06
CA ASP A 406 -6.73 24.75 -1.70
C ASP A 406 -5.64 25.33 -2.65
N GLY A 407 -6.05 26.02 -3.72
CA GLY A 407 -5.17 26.50 -4.80
C GLY A 407 -5.46 25.88 -6.17
N GLU A 408 -6.15 24.75 -6.24
CA GLU A 408 -6.45 24.00 -7.46
C GLU A 408 -7.90 23.49 -7.51
N LEU A 409 -8.39 22.95 -6.40
CA LEU A 409 -9.70 22.36 -6.22
C LEU A 409 -10.56 23.21 -5.28
N GLU A 410 -11.87 23.18 -5.50
CA GLU A 410 -12.81 23.91 -4.68
C GLU A 410 -14.03 23.06 -4.29
N ASP A 411 -14.44 23.19 -3.04
CA ASP A 411 -15.76 22.77 -2.56
C ASP A 411 -16.55 24.00 -2.12
N TYR A 412 -17.87 23.93 -2.20
CA TYR A 412 -18.69 25.10 -1.92
C TYR A 412 -20.07 24.76 -1.39
N GLN A 413 -20.62 25.68 -0.61
CA GLN A 413 -22.02 25.63 -0.22
C GLN A 413 -22.73 26.91 -0.63
N ARG A 414 -23.95 26.76 -1.16
CA ARG A 414 -24.83 27.89 -1.46
C ARG A 414 -25.58 28.29 -0.20
N ILE A 415 -25.44 29.55 0.16
CA ILE A 415 -26.11 30.16 1.29
C ILE A 415 -27.17 31.11 0.76
N ARG A 416 -28.34 31.09 1.40
CA ARG A 416 -29.43 32.00 1.08
C ARG A 416 -29.69 32.89 2.28
N ILE A 417 -29.72 34.20 2.10
CA ILE A 417 -30.07 35.14 3.17
C ILE A 417 -31.43 35.73 2.86
N ILE A 418 -32.34 35.64 3.83
CA ILE A 418 -33.69 36.18 3.74
C ILE A 418 -33.75 37.45 4.60
N PRO A 419 -33.92 38.65 3.99
CA PRO A 419 -34.02 39.89 4.76
C PRO A 419 -35.27 39.88 5.67
N LYS A 420 -35.14 40.41 6.88
CA LYS A 420 -36.25 40.47 7.86
C LYS A 420 -36.39 41.89 8.39
N GLY A 421 -37.60 42.44 8.31
CA GLY A 421 -37.96 43.66 9.04
C GLY A 421 -37.56 44.98 8.39
N CYS A 422 -37.35 45.03 7.08
CA CYS A 422 -37.23 46.31 6.37
C CYS A 422 -38.61 46.96 6.34
N GLU A 423 -38.86 47.95 7.20
CA GLU A 423 -39.93 48.91 6.94
C GLU A 423 -39.51 49.68 5.69
N VAL A 424 -40.25 49.47 4.60
CA VAL A 424 -40.09 50.21 3.35
C VAL A 424 -40.71 51.57 3.60
N ASP A 425 -39.90 52.55 4.02
CA ASP A 425 -40.32 53.95 4.18
C ASP A 425 -40.60 54.65 2.83
#